data_AF-A0A6P0IG04-F1
#
_entry.id   AF-A0A6P0IG04-F1
#
_cell.length_a   1.000
_cell.length_b   1.000
_cell.length_c   1.000
_cell.angle_alpha   90.00
_cell.angle_beta   90.00
_cell.angle_gamma   90.00
#
_symmetry.space_group_name_H-M   'P 1'
#
loop_
_entity.id
_entity.type
_entity.pdbx_description
1 polymer ?
#
loop_
_entity_poly.entity_id
_entity_poly.type
_entity_poly.pdbx_seq_one_letter_code
_entity_poly.pdbx_strand_id
1 'polypeptide(L)'
;MTILSEVQCLDIEAPVDLFKIYSERIAPFHFTNIAGVSFGGVLYQAIPCQFDWLSITGDGAIPSTRLVVSDASGLISGLIESHGGMVGAKLEAIQTWRLFLDGQAAQDSTQFRGPLKLRINQQTWTPMEQIEFDCISNFDIERLTVPARSFLRRCQWTLGDENCRAPDNLHFDLAGNPTTSDRRACGKDLASCRRYHGHVKFFGGFPGIQRYS
;
A
#
# COMPACT_ATOMS: atom_id res chain seq x y z
N MET A 1 -12.10 -0.62 -26.73
CA MET A 1 -13.16 -0.41 -25.72
C MET A 1 -12.49 -0.40 -24.37
N THR A 2 -12.97 0.41 -23.42
CA THR A 2 -12.30 0.60 -22.11
C THR A 2 -13.25 0.24 -20.99
N ILE A 3 -12.74 -0.20 -19.85
CA ILE A 3 -13.57 -0.54 -18.67
C ILE A 3 -14.65 0.49 -18.34
N LEU A 4 -14.30 1.79 -18.39
CA LEU A 4 -15.22 2.86 -18.02
C LEU A 4 -16.46 2.95 -18.92
N SER A 5 -16.37 2.50 -20.17
CA SER A 5 -17.50 2.49 -21.09
C SER A 5 -18.46 1.32 -20.85
N GLU A 6 -17.97 0.20 -20.31
CA GLU A 6 -18.81 -0.98 -20.05
C GLU A 6 -19.60 -0.86 -18.75
N VAL A 7 -19.03 -0.21 -17.72
CA VAL A 7 -19.75 0.09 -16.46
C VAL A 7 -21.01 0.94 -16.72
N GLN A 8 -21.07 1.67 -17.84
CA GLN A 8 -22.18 2.57 -18.21
C GLN A 8 -23.16 1.96 -19.23
N CYS A 9 -22.99 0.71 -19.66
CA CYS A 9 -23.92 0.03 -20.57
C CYS A 9 -25.05 -0.67 -19.79
N LEU A 10 -26.22 -0.82 -20.43
CA LEU A 10 -27.41 -1.41 -19.80
C LEU A 10 -27.31 -2.94 -19.60
N ASP A 11 -26.50 -3.62 -20.43
CA ASP A 11 -26.21 -5.04 -20.32
C ASP A 11 -24.97 -5.25 -19.43
N ILE A 12 -25.12 -5.08 -18.12
CA ILE A 12 -24.02 -5.26 -17.17
C ILE A 12 -23.81 -6.75 -16.95
N GLU A 13 -22.79 -7.32 -17.61
CA GLU A 13 -22.20 -8.58 -17.15
C GLU A 13 -21.52 -8.35 -15.79
N ALA A 14 -21.72 -9.29 -14.86
CA ALA A 14 -21.07 -9.24 -13.55
C ALA A 14 -19.54 -9.30 -13.73
N PRO A 15 -18.77 -8.46 -13.00
CA PRO A 15 -17.34 -8.48 -13.10
C PRO A 15 -16.76 -9.79 -12.53
N VAL A 16 -15.62 -10.19 -13.08
CA VAL A 16 -14.82 -11.35 -12.68
C VAL A 16 -13.74 -10.90 -11.72
N ASP A 17 -13.74 -11.49 -10.53
CA ASP A 17 -12.72 -11.22 -9.52
C ASP A 17 -11.61 -12.28 -9.62
N LEU A 18 -10.37 -11.80 -9.70
CA LEU A 18 -9.18 -12.62 -9.80
C LEU A 18 -8.26 -12.30 -8.61
N PHE A 19 -7.84 -13.34 -7.91
CA PHE A 19 -7.06 -13.25 -6.70
C PHE A 19 -5.73 -13.97 -6.84
N LYS A 20 -4.73 -13.45 -6.15
CA LYS A 20 -3.40 -14.05 -6.04
C LYS A 20 -2.92 -13.94 -4.59
N ILE A 21 -2.70 -15.08 -3.95
CA ILE A 21 -2.14 -15.16 -2.59
C ILE A 21 -0.71 -15.67 -2.68
N TYR A 22 0.23 -15.01 -1.99
CA TYR A 22 1.63 -15.43 -1.97
C TYR A 22 2.37 -14.92 -0.72
N SER A 23 3.41 -15.65 -0.32
CA SER A 23 4.34 -15.23 0.72
C SER A 23 5.74 -15.79 0.41
N GLU A 24 6.74 -15.55 1.27
CA GLU A 24 8.06 -16.18 1.12
C GLU A 24 7.99 -17.71 1.28
N ARG A 25 6.97 -18.21 1.98
CA ARG A 25 6.79 -19.64 2.24
C ARG A 25 5.76 -20.28 1.30
N ILE A 26 4.83 -19.49 0.77
CA ILE A 26 3.69 -19.97 -0.02
C ILE A 26 3.88 -19.52 -1.46
N ALA A 27 3.98 -20.48 -2.38
CA ALA A 27 4.05 -20.22 -3.81
C ALA A 27 2.79 -19.46 -4.29
N PRO A 28 2.88 -18.61 -5.34
CA PRO A 28 1.74 -17.85 -5.82
C PRO A 28 0.56 -18.72 -6.23
N PHE A 29 -0.55 -18.58 -5.50
CA PHE A 29 -1.79 -19.30 -5.73
C PHE A 29 -2.81 -18.37 -6.36
N HIS A 30 -3.32 -18.73 -7.54
CA HIS A 30 -4.22 -17.92 -8.35
C HIS A 30 -5.61 -18.56 -8.41
N PHE A 31 -6.63 -17.81 -8.04
CA PHE A 31 -8.01 -18.30 -8.03
C PHE A 31 -9.02 -17.21 -8.37
N THR A 32 -10.23 -17.62 -8.74
CA THR A 32 -11.33 -16.74 -9.17
C THR A 32 -12.67 -17.23 -8.64
N ASN A 33 -13.62 -16.30 -8.51
CA ASN A 33 -14.97 -16.54 -8.00
C ASN A 33 -15.91 -17.28 -8.97
N ILE A 34 -15.52 -17.48 -10.22
CA ILE A 34 -16.35 -18.09 -11.28
C ILE A 34 -15.82 -19.47 -11.72
N ALA A 35 -15.65 -19.68 -13.02
CA ALA A 35 -15.03 -20.86 -13.62
C ALA A 35 -13.52 -20.67 -13.77
N GLY A 36 -12.78 -21.73 -14.10
CA GLY A 36 -11.35 -21.61 -14.38
C GLY A 36 -11.13 -20.72 -15.61
N VAL A 37 -10.35 -19.66 -15.46
CA VAL A 37 -10.09 -18.66 -16.52
C VAL A 37 -8.60 -18.43 -16.68
N SER A 38 -8.20 -17.93 -17.84
CA SER A 38 -6.85 -17.41 -18.06
C SER A 38 -6.91 -15.91 -18.26
N PHE A 39 -5.96 -15.19 -17.66
CA PHE A 39 -5.82 -13.75 -17.84
C PHE A 39 -4.34 -13.38 -17.86
N GLY A 40 -3.88 -12.73 -18.94
CA GLY A 40 -2.48 -12.37 -19.09
C GLY A 40 -1.53 -13.58 -19.15
N GLY A 41 -2.03 -14.73 -19.62
CA GLY A 41 -1.29 -15.98 -19.68
C GLY A 41 -1.18 -16.73 -18.35
N VAL A 42 -1.87 -16.27 -17.29
CA VAL A 42 -1.92 -16.94 -15.99
C VAL A 42 -3.27 -17.64 -15.82
N LEU A 43 -3.22 -18.91 -15.42
CA LEU A 43 -4.42 -19.70 -15.12
C LEU A 43 -4.90 -19.44 -13.69
N TYR A 44 -6.17 -19.13 -13.54
CA TYR A 44 -6.87 -18.94 -12.27
C TYR A 44 -7.80 -20.13 -12.02
N GLN A 45 -7.66 -20.76 -10.85
CA GLN A 45 -8.51 -21.88 -10.44
C GLN A 45 -9.90 -21.40 -9.98
N ALA A 46 -10.95 -22.12 -10.36
CA ALA A 46 -12.30 -21.87 -9.88
C ALA A 46 -12.42 -22.22 -8.40
N ILE A 47 -12.56 -21.21 -7.54
CA ILE A 47 -12.79 -21.40 -6.11
C ILE A 47 -13.89 -20.42 -5.69
N PRO A 48 -15.06 -20.90 -5.26
CA PRO A 48 -16.14 -20.02 -4.84
C PRO A 48 -15.65 -19.10 -3.73
N CYS A 49 -15.68 -17.79 -4.00
CA CYS A 49 -15.23 -16.78 -3.06
C CYS A 49 -16.03 -15.50 -3.22
N GLN A 50 -16.09 -14.75 -2.13
CA GLN A 50 -16.73 -13.44 -2.05
C GLN A 50 -15.72 -12.46 -1.46
N PHE A 51 -15.57 -11.31 -2.11
CA PHE A 51 -14.64 -10.28 -1.70
C PHE A 51 -15.32 -8.93 -1.55
N ASP A 52 -15.15 -8.33 -0.38
CA ASP A 52 -15.65 -7.00 -0.10
C ASP A 52 -14.66 -5.97 -0.66
N TRP A 53 -14.94 -5.50 -1.87
CA TRP A 53 -14.17 -4.43 -2.49
C TRP A 53 -14.25 -3.16 -1.64
N LEU A 54 -13.08 -2.53 -1.40
CA LEU A 54 -12.96 -1.29 -0.63
C LEU A 54 -14.01 -0.25 -1.08
N SER A 55 -14.91 0.11 -0.18
CA SER A 55 -15.80 1.25 -0.34
C SER A 55 -15.06 2.51 0.11
N ILE A 56 -15.11 3.56 -0.71
CA ILE A 56 -14.59 4.88 -0.33
C ILE A 56 -15.68 5.52 0.52
N THR A 57 -15.65 5.29 1.84
CA THR A 57 -16.48 6.03 2.79
C THR A 57 -15.74 7.30 3.21
N GLY A 58 -16.44 8.44 3.18
CA GLY A 58 -15.88 9.76 3.50
C GLY A 58 -15.53 9.95 4.99
N ASP A 59 -15.79 8.94 5.83
CA ASP A 59 -15.72 9.03 7.29
C ASP A 59 -14.34 8.72 7.87
N GLY A 60 -13.30 8.58 7.04
CA GLY A 60 -11.91 8.43 7.48
C GLY A 60 -11.61 7.12 8.21
N ALA A 61 -12.56 6.17 8.27
CA ALA A 61 -12.31 4.82 8.75
C ALA A 61 -11.36 4.10 7.79
N ILE A 62 -10.35 3.43 8.35
CA ILE A 62 -9.40 2.64 7.57
C ILE A 62 -10.19 1.48 6.95
N PRO A 63 -10.22 1.36 5.62
CA PRO A 63 -11.11 0.41 5.00
C PRO A 63 -10.49 -1.00 5.08
N SER A 64 -11.08 -1.84 5.93
CA SER A 64 -10.78 -3.27 6.01
C SER A 64 -11.61 -4.04 4.99
N THR A 65 -11.00 -4.97 4.26
CA THR A 65 -11.70 -5.85 3.32
C THR A 65 -11.75 -7.26 3.86
N ARG A 66 -12.86 -7.95 3.62
CA ARG A 66 -13.00 -9.37 3.92
C ARG A 66 -13.01 -10.19 2.65
N LEU A 67 -12.26 -11.28 2.66
CA LEU A 67 -12.29 -12.32 1.63
C LEU A 67 -12.82 -13.60 2.26
N VAL A 68 -13.97 -14.07 1.79
CA VAL A 68 -14.56 -15.36 2.20
C VAL A 68 -14.35 -16.34 1.06
N VAL A 69 -13.77 -17.50 1.36
CA VAL A 69 -13.49 -18.55 0.38
C VAL A 69 -14.10 -19.85 0.86
N SER A 70 -14.88 -20.51 0.00
CA SER A 70 -15.34 -21.87 0.26
C SER A 70 -14.26 -22.87 -0.13
N ASP A 71 -13.87 -23.72 0.82
CA ASP A 71 -12.79 -24.68 0.63
C ASP A 71 -13.29 -26.13 0.72
N ALA A 72 -14.35 -26.45 -0.02
CA ALA A 72 -14.90 -27.81 -0.08
C ALA A 72 -13.87 -28.87 -0.52
N SER A 73 -12.82 -28.46 -1.24
CA SER A 73 -11.72 -29.35 -1.67
C SER A 73 -10.62 -29.55 -0.62
N GLY A 74 -10.59 -28.76 0.46
CA GLY A 74 -9.51 -28.79 1.45
C GLY A 74 -8.15 -28.29 0.94
N LEU A 75 -8.11 -27.61 -0.20
CA LEU A 75 -6.85 -27.15 -0.82
C LEU A 75 -6.24 -26.02 -0.01
N ILE A 76 -7.04 -25.02 0.35
CA ILE A 76 -6.55 -23.86 1.10
C ILE A 76 -6.33 -24.25 2.56
N SER A 77 -7.18 -25.11 3.10
CA SER A 77 -7.03 -25.78 4.40
C SER A 77 -5.66 -26.46 4.51
N GLY A 78 -5.29 -27.29 3.53
CA GLY A 78 -3.99 -27.94 3.49
C GLY A 78 -2.82 -26.95 3.37
N LEU A 79 -2.99 -25.83 2.68
CA LEU A 79 -1.98 -24.76 2.63
C LEU A 79 -1.81 -24.08 3.99
N ILE A 80 -2.90 -23.79 4.69
CA ILE A 80 -2.90 -23.22 6.04
C ILE A 80 -2.18 -24.16 7.02
N GLU A 81 -2.53 -25.45 7.01
CA GLU A 81 -1.92 -26.45 7.91
C GLU A 81 -0.42 -26.65 7.62
N SER A 82 -0.04 -26.79 6.36
CA SER A 82 1.35 -27.05 5.96
C SER A 82 2.31 -25.89 6.24
N HIS A 83 1.83 -24.65 6.22
CA HIS A 83 2.67 -23.45 6.41
C HIS A 83 2.52 -22.81 7.80
N GLY A 84 1.67 -23.37 8.66
CA GLY A 84 1.40 -22.84 10.00
C GLY A 84 0.58 -21.54 10.00
N GLY A 85 -0.26 -21.35 8.97
CA GLY A 85 -1.11 -20.17 8.77
C GLY A 85 -0.74 -19.31 7.56
N MET A 86 -1.68 -18.44 7.18
CA MET A 86 -1.54 -17.47 6.07
C MET A 86 -1.48 -16.02 6.55
N VAL A 87 -1.46 -15.79 7.87
CA VAL A 87 -1.30 -14.44 8.44
C VAL A 87 0.03 -13.83 7.96
N GLY A 88 -0.05 -12.61 7.44
CA GLY A 88 1.08 -11.88 6.84
C GLY A 88 1.32 -12.18 5.36
N ALA A 89 0.63 -13.16 4.77
CA ALA A 89 0.69 -13.38 3.33
C ALA A 89 0.09 -12.19 2.56
N LYS A 90 0.59 -11.97 1.35
CA LYS A 90 0.14 -10.91 0.45
C LYS A 90 -1.03 -11.41 -0.37
N LEU A 91 -2.04 -10.56 -0.52
CA LEU A 91 -3.19 -10.77 -1.39
C LEU A 91 -3.21 -9.67 -2.45
N GLU A 92 -3.21 -10.06 -3.71
CA GLU A 92 -3.44 -9.17 -4.86
C GLU A 92 -4.82 -9.50 -5.44
N ALA A 93 -5.72 -8.52 -5.44
CA ALA A 93 -7.05 -8.64 -6.05
C ALA A 93 -7.15 -7.71 -7.26
N ILE A 94 -7.61 -8.25 -8.39
CA ILE A 94 -7.98 -7.49 -9.58
C ILE A 94 -9.39 -7.88 -10.00
N GLN A 95 -10.09 -6.94 -10.61
CA GLN A 95 -11.42 -7.14 -11.16
C GLN A 95 -11.38 -6.85 -12.65
N THR A 96 -11.87 -7.77 -13.47
CA THR A 96 -11.96 -7.59 -14.93
C THR A 96 -13.33 -8.03 -15.42
N TRP A 97 -13.59 -7.95 -16.72
CA TRP A 97 -14.83 -8.43 -17.32
C TRP A 97 -14.53 -9.65 -18.18
N ARG A 98 -15.55 -10.49 -18.36
CA ARG A 98 -15.41 -11.75 -19.07
C ARG A 98 -14.81 -11.56 -20.46
N LEU A 99 -15.22 -10.54 -21.20
CA LEU A 99 -14.74 -10.24 -22.55
C LEU A 99 -13.25 -9.88 -22.68
N PHE A 100 -12.60 -9.44 -21.61
CA PHE A 100 -11.17 -9.13 -21.59
C PHE A 100 -10.30 -10.34 -21.21
N LEU A 101 -10.92 -11.45 -20.79
CA LEU A 101 -10.20 -12.68 -20.47
C LEU A 101 -9.53 -13.29 -21.70
N ASP A 102 -8.50 -14.11 -21.45
CA ASP A 102 -7.81 -14.80 -22.53
C ASP A 102 -8.77 -15.75 -23.27
N GLY A 103 -8.67 -15.77 -24.60
CA GLY A 103 -9.55 -16.59 -25.44
C GLY A 103 -10.93 -15.97 -25.74
N GLN A 104 -11.16 -14.70 -25.34
CA GLN A 104 -12.34 -13.95 -25.71
C GLN A 104 -12.07 -12.94 -26.84
N ALA A 105 -13.12 -12.47 -27.50
CA ALA A 105 -13.01 -11.63 -28.70
C ALA A 105 -12.30 -10.28 -28.45
N ALA A 106 -12.39 -9.75 -27.23
CA ALA A 106 -11.80 -8.47 -26.83
C ALA A 106 -10.69 -8.65 -25.78
N GLN A 107 -9.99 -9.80 -25.78
CA GLN A 107 -8.90 -10.10 -24.85
C GLN A 107 -7.93 -8.92 -24.69
N ASP A 108 -7.81 -8.40 -23.47
CA ASP A 108 -6.89 -7.33 -23.13
C ASP A 108 -6.51 -7.42 -21.64
N SER A 109 -5.30 -7.90 -21.38
CA SER A 109 -4.79 -8.07 -20.02
C SER A 109 -4.49 -6.75 -19.29
N THR A 110 -4.61 -5.61 -19.97
CA THR A 110 -4.45 -4.27 -19.37
C THR A 110 -5.78 -3.71 -18.87
N GLN A 111 -6.90 -4.30 -19.25
CA GLN A 111 -8.23 -3.90 -18.79
C GLN A 111 -8.56 -4.64 -17.49
N PHE A 112 -8.19 -4.04 -16.36
CA PHE A 112 -8.69 -4.44 -15.05
C PHE A 112 -8.78 -3.25 -14.08
N ARG A 113 -9.61 -3.38 -13.05
CA ARG A 113 -9.64 -2.53 -11.86
C ARG A 113 -8.73 -3.15 -10.79
N GLY A 114 -7.75 -2.38 -10.30
CA GLY A 114 -6.74 -2.85 -9.34
C GLY A 114 -5.32 -2.49 -9.80
N PRO A 115 -4.27 -3.20 -9.32
CA PRO A 115 -4.30 -4.29 -8.36
C PRO A 115 -4.43 -3.75 -6.93
N LEU A 116 -5.40 -4.27 -6.20
CA LEU A 116 -5.51 -4.01 -4.79
C LEU A 116 -4.51 -4.88 -4.04
N LYS A 117 -3.46 -4.26 -3.49
CA LYS A 117 -2.39 -4.94 -2.76
C LYS A 117 -2.67 -4.91 -1.27
N LEU A 118 -3.00 -6.06 -0.72
CA LEU A 118 -3.39 -6.26 0.67
C LEU A 118 -2.48 -7.27 1.36
N ARG A 119 -2.62 -7.34 2.67
CA ARG A 119 -2.04 -8.38 3.51
C ARG A 119 -3.12 -8.96 4.41
N ILE A 120 -3.02 -10.27 4.64
CA ILE A 120 -3.89 -11.01 5.55
C ILE A 120 -3.48 -10.65 6.98
N ASN A 121 -4.37 -9.98 7.72
CA ASN A 121 -4.16 -9.59 9.11
C ASN A 121 -4.62 -10.68 10.06
N GLN A 122 -5.81 -11.21 9.81
CA GLN A 122 -6.40 -12.29 10.59
C GLN A 122 -7.02 -13.31 9.66
N GLN A 123 -7.08 -14.55 10.12
CA GLN A 123 -7.75 -15.64 9.43
C GLN A 123 -8.65 -16.37 10.44
N THR A 124 -9.85 -16.69 10.01
CA THR A 124 -10.80 -17.56 10.73
C THR A 124 -11.24 -18.63 9.74
N TRP A 125 -11.24 -19.89 10.17
CA TRP A 125 -11.53 -20.97 9.23
C TRP A 125 -12.16 -22.18 9.89
N THR A 126 -13.04 -22.81 9.13
CA THR A 126 -13.59 -24.13 9.38
C THR A 126 -13.04 -25.07 8.31
N PRO A 127 -12.23 -26.08 8.69
CA PRO A 127 -11.60 -26.98 7.74
C PRO A 127 -12.61 -27.60 6.77
N MET A 128 -12.24 -27.67 5.48
CA MET A 128 -13.06 -28.23 4.39
C MET A 128 -14.42 -27.55 4.14
N GLU A 129 -14.67 -26.38 4.72
CA GLU A 129 -15.97 -25.69 4.58
C GLU A 129 -15.77 -24.24 4.10
N GLN A 130 -15.26 -23.38 4.99
CA GLN A 130 -15.15 -21.95 4.74
C GLN A 130 -13.93 -21.37 5.43
N ILE A 131 -13.27 -20.45 4.74
CA ILE A 131 -12.11 -19.71 5.22
C ILE A 131 -12.40 -18.22 5.02
N GLU A 132 -12.19 -17.45 6.07
CA GLU A 132 -12.36 -16.00 6.07
C GLU A 132 -11.00 -15.36 6.34
N PHE A 133 -10.62 -14.43 5.47
CA PHE A 133 -9.44 -13.60 5.61
C PHE A 133 -9.85 -12.16 5.82
N ASP A 134 -9.49 -11.59 6.96
CA ASP A 134 -9.55 -10.16 7.17
C ASP A 134 -8.25 -9.54 6.64
N CYS A 135 -8.40 -8.74 5.59
CA CYS A 135 -7.31 -8.18 4.83
C CYS A 135 -7.25 -6.66 5.01
N ILE A 136 -6.01 -6.17 5.20
CA ILE A 136 -5.72 -4.75 5.40
C ILE A 136 -4.73 -4.25 4.36
N SER A 137 -4.74 -2.95 4.12
CA SER A 137 -3.77 -2.31 3.23
C SER A 137 -2.37 -2.40 3.82
N ASN A 138 -1.35 -2.45 2.95
CA ASN A 138 0.05 -2.45 3.38
C ASN A 138 0.40 -1.21 4.22
N PHE A 139 -0.31 -0.09 4.05
CA PHE A 139 -0.12 1.14 4.82
C PHE A 139 -0.55 1.02 6.29
N ASP A 140 -1.36 0.02 6.64
CA ASP A 140 -1.91 -0.12 8.00
C ASP A 140 -1.04 -1.01 8.91
N ILE A 141 -0.35 -2.00 8.32
CA ILE A 141 0.50 -2.95 9.07
C ILE A 141 1.77 -2.27 9.56
N GLU A 142 2.34 -1.43 8.72
CA GLU A 142 3.42 -0.56 9.11
C GLU A 142 2.72 0.64 9.76
N ARG A 143 3.02 0.97 11.01
CA ARG A 143 2.61 2.25 11.64
C ARG A 143 3.29 3.45 10.95
N LEU A 144 3.32 3.45 9.63
CA LEU A 144 3.88 4.46 8.78
C LEU A 144 2.87 5.59 8.78
N THR A 145 3.14 6.60 9.59
CA THR A 145 2.40 7.85 9.50
C THR A 145 2.77 8.49 8.17
N VAL A 146 1.87 8.37 7.18
CA VAL A 146 1.91 9.17 5.97
C VAL A 146 1.40 10.57 6.35
N PRO A 147 2.07 11.68 6.00
CA PRO A 147 3.28 11.85 5.23
C PRO A 147 4.57 11.57 6.02
N ALA A 148 5.58 11.02 5.34
CA ALA A 148 6.88 10.69 5.93
C ALA A 148 7.63 11.90 6.56
N ARG A 149 7.19 13.13 6.28
CA ARG A 149 7.70 14.35 6.90
C ARG A 149 6.55 15.20 7.42
N SER A 150 6.72 15.70 8.64
CA SER A 150 5.78 16.65 9.21
C SER A 150 6.00 18.05 8.63
N PHE A 151 4.92 18.79 8.45
CA PHE A 151 4.95 20.15 7.91
C PHE A 151 5.26 21.18 9.01
N LEU A 152 6.50 21.23 9.47
CA LEU A 152 6.95 22.14 10.54
C LEU A 152 7.63 23.40 9.97
N ARG A 153 7.46 24.56 10.62
CA ARG A 153 8.17 25.80 10.25
C ARG A 153 9.69 25.72 10.45
N ARG A 154 10.14 24.97 11.46
CA ARG A 154 11.57 24.80 11.76
C ARG A 154 12.17 23.72 10.87
N CYS A 155 13.46 23.85 10.60
CA CYS A 155 14.24 22.86 9.87
C CYS A 155 14.25 21.52 10.61
N GLN A 156 13.95 20.44 9.91
CA GLN A 156 13.89 19.08 10.48
C GLN A 156 15.16 18.26 10.26
N TRP A 157 16.06 18.68 9.37
CA TRP A 157 17.25 17.88 9.08
C TRP A 157 18.27 17.92 10.20
N THR A 158 19.12 16.91 10.26
CA THR A 158 20.25 16.86 11.17
C THR A 158 21.37 17.74 10.63
N LEU A 159 22.06 18.48 11.50
CA LEU A 159 23.12 19.39 11.06
C LEU A 159 24.26 18.55 10.45
N GLY A 160 24.61 18.80 9.19
CA GLY A 160 25.67 18.07 8.48
C GLY A 160 25.24 16.75 7.82
N ASP A 161 23.96 16.37 7.91
CA ASP A 161 23.46 15.21 7.15
C ASP A 161 23.42 15.48 5.63
N GLU A 162 23.09 14.46 4.84
CA GLU A 162 23.03 14.57 3.37
C GLU A 162 22.04 15.63 2.87
N ASN A 163 21.04 15.98 3.68
CA ASN A 163 20.02 16.96 3.33
C ASN A 163 20.43 18.39 3.69
N CYS A 164 21.06 18.57 4.85
CA CYS A 164 21.51 19.85 5.39
C CYS A 164 22.85 20.27 4.78
N ARG A 165 23.81 19.34 4.67
CA ARG A 165 25.16 19.56 4.11
C ARG A 165 25.93 20.73 4.73
N ALA A 166 25.71 21.01 6.02
CA ALA A 166 26.34 22.13 6.70
C ALA A 166 27.87 21.93 6.76
N PRO A 167 28.69 22.94 6.38
CA PRO A 167 30.14 22.81 6.39
C PRO A 167 30.68 22.49 7.80
N ASP A 168 31.61 21.54 7.89
CA ASP A 168 32.17 21.11 9.17
C ASP A 168 33.19 22.08 9.76
N ASN A 169 33.67 23.06 8.98
CA ASN A 169 34.55 24.12 9.46
C ASN A 169 33.81 25.30 10.12
N LEU A 170 32.48 25.32 10.07
CA LEU A 170 31.66 26.36 10.68
C LEU A 170 30.94 25.81 11.91
N HIS A 171 31.04 26.54 13.02
CA HIS A 171 30.47 26.16 14.30
C HIS A 171 29.80 27.36 14.95
N PHE A 172 28.49 27.26 15.18
CA PHE A 172 27.70 28.25 15.89
C PHE A 172 27.00 27.63 17.10
N ASP A 173 26.75 28.43 18.14
CA ASP A 173 25.90 28.03 19.27
C ASP A 173 24.39 28.18 18.92
N LEU A 174 23.50 27.86 19.87
CA LEU A 174 22.05 28.02 19.68
C LEU A 174 21.60 29.48 19.46
N ALA A 175 22.38 30.45 19.94
CA ALA A 175 22.11 31.89 19.74
C ALA A 175 22.67 32.39 18.39
N GLY A 176 23.55 31.62 17.74
CA GLY A 176 24.19 31.95 16.48
C GLY A 176 25.56 32.62 16.60
N ASN A 177 26.20 32.57 17.77
CA ASN A 177 27.55 33.07 17.96
C ASN A 177 28.59 32.00 17.55
N PRO A 178 29.75 32.38 17.01
CA PRO A 178 30.84 31.45 16.74
C PRO A 178 31.24 30.66 18.00
N THR A 179 31.39 29.35 17.88
CA THR A 179 31.71 28.47 19.01
C THR A 179 32.68 27.36 18.59
N THR A 180 33.06 26.50 19.53
CA THR A 180 33.92 25.33 19.25
C THR A 180 33.10 24.17 18.69
N SER A 181 33.76 23.21 18.03
CA SER A 181 33.13 21.99 17.49
C SER A 181 32.21 21.28 18.50
N ASP A 182 32.63 21.25 19.76
CA ASP A 182 31.97 20.48 20.83
C ASP A 182 30.64 21.10 21.28
N ARG A 183 30.43 22.38 20.98
CA ARG A 183 29.20 23.13 21.30
C ARG A 183 28.41 23.50 20.04
N ARG A 184 28.75 22.91 18.89
CA ARG A 184 28.09 23.15 17.61
C ARG A 184 26.62 22.78 17.70
N ALA A 185 25.76 23.79 17.56
CA ALA A 185 24.32 23.64 17.54
C ALA A 185 23.71 24.50 16.42
N CYS A 186 22.47 24.20 16.04
CA CYS A 186 21.74 24.96 15.04
C CYS A 186 20.35 25.27 15.56
N GLY A 187 19.95 26.55 15.50
CA GLY A 187 18.62 27.03 15.94
C GLY A 187 17.44 26.57 15.06
N LYS A 188 17.73 25.85 13.96
CA LYS A 188 16.77 25.29 13.00
C LYS A 188 15.84 26.33 12.35
N ASP A 189 16.31 27.58 12.28
CA ASP A 189 15.64 28.73 11.68
C ASP A 189 16.33 29.16 10.38
N LEU A 190 15.65 30.03 9.62
CA LEU A 190 16.17 30.51 8.33
C LEU A 190 17.47 31.30 8.48
N ALA A 191 17.64 32.04 9.58
CA ALA A 191 18.86 32.81 9.81
C ALA A 191 20.03 31.88 10.09
N SER A 192 19.84 30.84 10.93
CA SER A 192 20.86 29.80 11.13
C SER A 192 21.25 29.09 9.82
N CYS A 193 20.28 28.72 8.98
CA CYS A 193 20.58 28.12 7.68
C CYS A 193 21.43 29.04 6.79
N ARG A 194 21.07 30.33 6.72
CA ARG A 194 21.85 31.33 5.99
C ARG A 194 23.26 31.51 6.55
N ARG A 195 23.48 31.38 7.87
CA ARG A 195 24.82 31.45 8.46
C ARG A 195 25.73 30.31 8.02
N TYR A 196 25.21 29.09 7.91
CA TYR A 196 26.00 27.93 7.48
C TYR A 196 26.26 27.89 5.97
N HIS A 197 25.34 28.39 5.14
CA HIS A 197 25.40 28.21 3.68
C HIS A 197 25.52 29.51 2.88
N GLY A 198 25.27 30.67 3.48
CA GLY A 198 25.05 31.94 2.76
C GLY A 198 23.70 32.03 2.03
N HIS A 199 22.92 30.95 2.02
CA HIS A 199 21.61 30.85 1.35
C HIS A 199 20.69 29.87 2.10
N VAL A 200 19.43 29.76 1.69
CA VAL A 200 18.39 28.96 2.39
C VAL A 200 17.84 27.79 1.55
N LYS A 201 18.55 27.38 0.49
CA LYS A 201 18.13 26.26 -0.39
C LYS A 201 18.14 24.93 0.35
N PHE A 202 19.13 24.74 1.21
CA PHE A 202 19.16 23.68 2.20
C PHE A 202 18.42 24.16 3.46
N PHE A 203 17.15 24.57 3.36
CA PHE A 203 16.24 24.77 4.52
C PHE A 203 15.05 23.80 4.54
N GLY A 204 14.84 23.11 5.66
CA GLY A 204 14.08 21.84 5.72
C GLY A 204 12.79 21.93 6.49
N GLY A 205 12.35 23.15 6.68
CA GLY A 205 11.06 23.49 7.22
C GLY A 205 10.23 24.24 6.18
N PHE A 206 8.98 24.47 6.52
CA PHE A 206 8.01 25.15 5.70
C PHE A 206 7.66 26.50 6.35
N PRO A 207 8.43 27.58 6.07
CA PRO A 207 8.29 28.84 6.78
C PRO A 207 6.94 29.54 6.53
N GLY A 208 6.22 29.18 5.45
CA GLY A 208 4.92 29.74 5.09
C GLY A 208 3.73 29.21 5.88
N ILE A 209 3.87 28.16 6.69
CA ILE A 209 2.73 27.52 7.37
C ILE A 209 2.19 28.41 8.48
N GLN A 210 1.00 28.98 8.32
CA GLN A 210 0.36 29.82 9.34
C GLN A 210 0.22 29.08 10.67
N ARG A 211 0.49 29.77 11.79
CA ARG A 211 0.11 29.24 13.11
C ARG A 211 -1.40 29.42 13.21
N TYR A 212 -2.15 28.34 13.40
CA TYR A 212 -3.41 28.47 14.12
C TYR A 212 -3.01 28.78 15.57
N SER A 213 -3.07 30.06 15.92
CA SER A 213 -2.99 30.53 17.30
C SER A 213 -4.32 30.29 18.00
#